data_AF-A0ABD1D3M8-F1
#
_entry.id   AF-A0ABD1D3M8-F1
#
_cell.length_a   1.000
_cell.length_b   1.000
_cell.length_c   1.000
_cell.angle_alpha   90.00
_cell.angle_beta   90.00
_cell.angle_gamma   90.00
#
_symmetry.space_group_name_H-M   'P 1'
#
loop_
_entity.id
_entity.type
_entity.pdbx_description
1 polymer ?
#
loop_
_entity_poly.entity_id
_entity_poly.type
_entity_poly.pdbx_seq_one_letter_code
_entity_poly.pdbx_strand_id
1 'polypeptide(L)'
;MALSSDPYEQRLFQMFQAHDVDSCGRLDREALVKLCHTLELKERGHLLVRCLLGENSKNQQQQKQQRITFKEFREGLLHILGGEEQQRGGEGLP
;
A
#
# COMPACT_ATOMS: atom_id res chain seq x y z
N MET A 1 22.45 3.50 6.15
CA MET A 1 21.05 3.10 5.91
C MET A 1 20.86 3.04 4.41
N ALA A 2 20.89 1.84 3.82
CA ALA A 2 20.65 1.68 2.39
C ALA A 2 19.16 1.86 2.15
N LEU A 3 18.73 3.11 1.99
CA LEU A 3 17.53 3.40 1.21
C LEU A 3 17.82 2.81 -0.16
N SER A 4 17.08 1.80 -0.58
CA SER A 4 17.15 1.29 -1.94
C SER A 4 17.27 2.49 -2.89
N SER A 5 18.28 2.49 -3.77
CA SER A 5 18.54 3.57 -4.74
C SER A 5 17.44 3.69 -5.81
N ASP A 6 16.24 3.18 -5.53
CA ASP A 6 15.09 3.27 -6.40
C ASP A 6 14.50 4.68 -6.29
N PRO A 7 14.62 5.52 -7.33
CA PRO A 7 14.03 6.85 -7.34
C PRO A 7 12.50 6.77 -7.16
N TYR A 8 11.90 5.63 -7.51
CA TYR A 8 10.51 5.33 -7.27
C TYR A 8 10.18 5.21 -5.77
N GLU A 9 10.97 4.42 -5.02
CA GLU A 9 10.77 4.26 -3.57
C GLU A 9 10.97 5.58 -2.83
N GLN A 10 11.98 6.36 -3.21
CA GLN A 10 12.21 7.68 -2.63
C GLN A 10 11.03 8.62 -2.88
N ARG A 11 10.53 8.66 -4.11
CA ARG A 11 9.36 9.49 -4.45
C ARG A 11 8.11 9.02 -3.69
N LEU A 12 7.93 7.70 -3.58
CA LEU A 12 6.83 7.11 -2.83
C LEU A 12 6.88 7.52 -1.35
N PHE A 13 8.07 7.46 -0.75
CA PHE A 13 8.31 7.80 0.65
C PHE A 13 8.16 9.31 0.91
N GLN A 14 8.63 10.15 0.00
CA GLN A 14 8.43 11.60 0.08
C GLN A 14 6.95 11.96 0.00
N MET A 15 6.20 11.32 -0.91
CA MET A 15 4.75 11.54 -1.02
C MET A 15 4.04 11.01 0.23
N PHE A 16 4.43 9.84 0.74
CA PHE A 16 3.89 9.30 1.99
C PHE A 16 4.10 10.27 3.15
N GLN A 17 5.32 10.79 3.33
CA GLN A 17 5.61 11.80 4.35
C GLN A 17 4.78 13.08 4.17
N ALA A 18 4.56 13.53 2.93
CA ALA A 18 3.74 14.72 2.68
C ALA A 18 2.27 14.54 3.12
N HIS A 19 1.78 13.31 3.18
CA HIS A 19 0.45 12.97 3.68
C HIS A 19 0.45 12.49 5.15
N ASP A 20 1.61 12.21 5.73
CA ASP A 20 1.81 11.79 7.13
C ASP A 20 1.82 13.03 8.05
N VAL A 21 0.63 13.62 8.25
CA VAL A 21 0.46 14.87 9.02
C VAL A 21 0.99 14.77 10.45
N ASP A 22 0.93 13.58 11.05
CA ASP A 22 1.35 13.31 12.43
C ASP A 22 2.85 12.97 12.55
N SER A 23 3.58 12.85 11.43
CA SER A 23 4.97 12.37 11.39
C SER A 23 5.19 11.04 12.14
N CYS A 24 4.12 10.24 12.27
CA CYS A 24 4.11 8.97 13.00
C CYS A 24 4.38 7.77 12.08
N GLY A 25 4.62 7.99 10.79
CA GLY A 25 4.89 6.96 9.81
C GLY A 25 3.66 6.11 9.47
N ARG A 26 2.47 6.67 9.62
CA ARG A 26 1.18 5.96 9.54
C ARG A 26 0.12 6.81 8.87
N LEU A 27 -0.50 6.29 7.82
CA LEU A 27 -1.61 6.96 7.14
C LEU A 27 -2.95 6.36 7.55
N ASP A 28 -3.90 7.23 7.87
CA ASP A 28 -5.30 6.84 7.95
C ASP A 28 -5.88 6.62 6.53
N ARG A 29 -7.08 6.02 6.47
CA ARG A 29 -7.78 5.75 5.21
C ARG A 29 -7.82 6.94 4.24
N GLU A 30 -8.14 8.13 4.74
CA GLU A 30 -8.26 9.33 3.91
C GLU A 30 -6.91 9.76 3.34
N ALA A 31 -5.84 9.72 4.14
CA ALA A 31 -4.50 10.09 3.71
C ALA A 31 -3.93 9.05 2.73
N LEU A 32 -4.21 7.77 2.94
CA LEU A 32 -3.86 6.70 1.99
C LEU A 32 -4.54 6.89 0.63
N VAL A 33 -5.84 7.21 0.61
CA VAL A 33 -6.58 7.48 -0.65
C VAL A 33 -5.96 8.68 -1.39
N LYS A 34 -5.65 9.77 -0.67
CA LYS A 34 -4.99 10.95 -1.25
C LYS A 34 -3.61 10.63 -1.80
N LEU A 35 -2.81 9.83 -1.08
CA LEU A 35 -1.52 9.34 -1.55
C LEU A 35 -1.67 8.54 -2.84
N CYS A 36 -2.61 7.59 -2.89
CA CYS A 36 -2.86 6.78 -4.07
C CYS A 36 -3.27 7.62 -5.29
N HIS A 37 -4.08 8.66 -5.07
CA HIS A 37 -4.46 9.61 -6.11
C HIS A 37 -3.28 10.47 -6.57
N THR A 38 -2.42 10.91 -5.65
CA THR A 38 -1.21 11.69 -5.94
C THR A 38 -0.20 10.90 -6.75
N LEU A 39 -0.09 9.59 -6.48
CA LEU A 39 0.76 8.66 -7.23
C LEU A 39 0.16 8.24 -8.57
N GLU A 40 -1.01 8.76 -8.93
CA GLU A 40 -1.74 8.44 -10.16
C GLU A 40 -1.96 6.92 -10.34
N LEU A 41 -2.15 6.21 -9.23
CA LEU A 41 -2.37 4.76 -9.24
C LEU A 41 -3.74 4.37 -9.83
N LYS A 42 -4.60 5.34 -10.18
CA LYS A 42 -5.93 5.15 -10.79
C LYS A 42 -6.70 4.02 -10.10
N GLU A 43 -7.14 3.01 -10.85
CA GLU A 43 -7.90 1.85 -10.35
C GLU A 43 -7.08 0.98 -9.39
N ARG A 44 -5.76 0.88 -9.60
CA ARG A 44 -4.85 0.13 -8.72
C ARG A 44 -4.78 0.73 -7.32
N GLY A 45 -4.91 2.05 -7.21
CA GLY A 45 -4.98 2.76 -5.92
C GLY A 45 -6.20 2.35 -5.10
N HIS A 46 -7.35 2.16 -5.73
CA HIS A 46 -8.57 1.70 -5.05
C HIS A 46 -8.44 0.26 -4.57
N LEU A 47 -7.85 -0.61 -5.39
CA LEU A 47 -7.57 -2.00 -5.00
C LEU A 47 -6.60 -2.06 -3.83
N LEU A 48 -5.55 -1.23 -3.84
CA LEU A 48 -4.59 -1.13 -2.76
C LEU A 48 -5.22 -0.69 -1.45
N VAL A 49 -6.03 0.38 -1.46
CA VAL A 49 -6.77 0.85 -0.29
C VAL A 49 -7.70 -0.24 0.25
N ARG A 50 -8.37 -0.97 -0.62
CA ARG A 50 -9.26 -2.08 -0.23
C ARG A 50 -8.51 -3.29 0.32
N CYS A 51 -7.36 -3.62 -0.24
CA CYS A 51 -6.50 -4.71 0.23
C CYS A 51 -6.00 -4.41 1.65
N LEU A 52 -5.40 -3.23 1.83
CA LEU A 52 -4.79 -2.82 3.09
C LEU A 52 -5.82 -2.59 4.22
N LEU A 53 -6.98 -2.01 3.90
CA LEU A 53 -8.03 -1.68 4.88
C LEU A 53 -9.17 -2.72 4.96
N GLY A 54 -9.24 -3.67 4.03
CA GLY A 54 -10.35 -4.61 3.92
C GLY A 54 -10.03 -6.03 4.38
N GLU A 55 -8.78 -6.49 4.24
CA GLU A 55 -8.46 -7.91 4.45
C GLU A 55 -8.06 -8.26 5.90
N ASN A 56 -7.55 -7.29 6.67
CA ASN A 56 -6.98 -7.58 7.99
C ASN A 56 -7.94 -7.45 9.18
N SER A 57 -9.17 -6.96 9.00
CA SER A 57 -10.09 -6.72 10.12
C SER A 57 -11.26 -7.69 10.14
N LYS A 58 -11.11 -8.77 10.94
CA LYS A 58 -12.20 -9.71 11.30
C LYS A 58 -13.31 -9.03 12.12
N ASN A 59 -13.06 -7.84 12.67
CA ASN A 59 -14.02 -7.09 13.49
C ASN A 59 -14.25 -5.68 12.92
N GLN A 60 -15.52 -5.31 12.70
CA GLN A 60 -15.95 -4.02 12.14
C GLN A 60 -15.44 -2.79 12.93
N GLN A 61 -15.16 -2.95 14.23
CA GLN A 61 -14.66 -1.88 15.10
C GLN A 61 -13.18 -1.54 14.87
N GLN A 62 -12.37 -2.49 14.37
CA GLN A 62 -10.96 -2.27 14.05
C GLN A 62 -10.75 -1.61 12.68
N GLN A 63 -11.67 -1.81 11.72
CA GLN A 63 -11.61 -1.16 10.40
C GLN A 63 -11.57 0.37 10.49
N LYS A 64 -12.26 0.94 11.48
CA LYS A 64 -12.36 2.41 11.64
C LYS A 64 -11.07 3.04 12.17
N GLN A 65 -10.15 2.25 12.74
CA GLN A 65 -8.87 2.71 13.30
C GLN A 65 -7.66 2.14 12.56
N GLN A 66 -7.87 1.51 11.40
CA GLN A 66 -6.78 0.96 10.62
C GLN A 66 -5.93 2.10 10.05
N ARG A 67 -4.71 2.18 10.58
CA ARG A 67 -3.63 3.02 10.09
C ARG A 67 -2.60 2.11 9.45
N ILE A 68 -2.18 2.47 8.25
CA ILE A 68 -1.24 1.69 7.45
C ILE A 68 0.14 2.34 7.51
N THR A 69 1.16 1.52 7.69
CA THR A 69 2.55 1.99 7.63
C THR A 69 3.05 2.07 6.19
N PHE A 70 4.15 2.80 5.96
CA PHE A 70 4.81 2.85 4.65
C PHE A 70 5.17 1.45 4.13
N LYS A 71 5.55 0.55 5.05
CA LYS A 71 5.89 -0.84 4.71
C LYS A 71 4.67 -1.58 4.15
N GLU A 72 3.54 -1.54 4.86
CA GLU A 72 2.29 -2.16 4.40
C GLU A 72 1.83 -1.56 3.08
N PHE A 73 1.91 -0.24 2.94
CA PHE A 73 1.59 0.44 1.69
C PHE A 73 2.45 -0.08 0.53
N ARG A 74 3.77 -0.14 0.71
CA ARG A 74 4.72 -0.62 -0.29
C ARG A 74 4.46 -2.08 -0.64
N GLU A 75 4.28 -2.94 0.36
CA GLU A 75 4.00 -4.37 0.15
C GLU A 75 2.69 -4.57 -0.61
N GLY A 76 1.62 -3.88 -0.22
CA GLY A 76 0.36 -3.90 -0.95
C GLY A 76 0.51 -3.36 -2.37
N LEU A 77 1.27 -2.28 -2.57
CA LEU A 77 1.49 -1.69 -3.89
C LEU A 77 2.25 -2.66 -4.80
N LEU A 78 3.31 -3.28 -4.28
CA LEU A 78 4.05 -4.33 -4.97
C LEU A 78 3.17 -5.55 -5.24
N HIS A 79 2.22 -5.88 -4.38
CA HIS A 79 1.28 -6.95 -4.63
C HIS A 79 0.32 -6.61 -5.78
N ILE A 80 -0.18 -5.37 -5.86
CA ILE A 80 -1.04 -4.92 -6.96
C ILE A 80 -0.27 -4.77 -8.27
N LEU A 81 1.01 -4.37 -8.22
CA LEU A 81 1.88 -4.21 -9.39
C LEU A 81 2.53 -5.52 -9.84
N GLY A 82 2.88 -6.41 -8.91
CA GLY A 82 3.57 -7.70 -9.13
C GLY A 82 2.64 -8.91 -9.11
N GLY A 83 1.34 -8.71 -8.90
CA GLY A 83 0.31 -9.75 -8.95
C GLY A 83 0.13 -10.43 -10.31
N GLU A 84 0.87 -10.02 -11.35
CA GLU A 84 0.94 -10.73 -12.63
C GLU A 84 1.94 -11.90 -12.63
N GLU A 85 2.88 -12.00 -11.69
CA GLU A 85 3.92 -13.05 -11.71
C GLU A 85 3.65 -14.29 -10.84
N GLN A 86 2.64 -14.29 -9.96
CA GLN A 86 2.40 -15.44 -9.07
C GLN A 86 1.23 -16.38 -9.46
N GLN A 87 0.60 -16.20 -10.62
CA GLN A 87 -0.34 -17.19 -11.19
C GLN A 87 0.29 -18.18 -12.19
N ARG A 88 1.63 -18.20 -12.33
CA ARG A 88 2.35 -19.29 -13.03
C ARG A 88 3.42 -19.90 -12.11
N GLY A 89 2.98 -20.59 -11.07
CA GLY A 89 3.88 -21.31 -10.17
C GLY A 89 3.26 -22.55 -9.52
N GLY A 90 2.22 -23.11 -10.14
CA GLY A 90 1.49 -24.26 -9.59
C GLY A 90 0.90 -25.18 -10.66
N GLU A 91 1.50 -25.26 -11.85
CA GLU A 91 1.34 -26.43 -12.74
C GLU A 91 2.55 -27.35 -12.53
N GLY A 92 2.48 -28.11 -11.45
CA GLY A 92 3.12 -29.42 -11.33
C GLY A 92 1.99 -30.45 -11.34
N LEU A 93 1.68 -30.93 -12.54
CA LEU A 93 0.68 -31.91 -12.98
C LEU A 93 0.75 -33.29 -12.22
N PRO A 94 -0.19 -34.23 -12.50
CA PRO A 94 -1.03 -35.02 -11.57
C PRO A 94 -0.35 -36.05 -10.66
#